data_AF-A0A6V7ISD6-F1
#
_entry.id   AF-A0A6V7ISD6-F1
#
_cell.length_a   1.000
_cell.length_b   1.000
_cell.length_c   1.000
_cell.angle_alpha   90.00
_cell.angle_beta   90.00
_cell.angle_gamma   90.00
#
_symmetry.space_group_name_H-M   'P 1'
#
loop_
_entity.id
_entity.type
_entity.pdbx_description
1 polymer ?
#
loop_
_entity_poly.entity_id
_entity_poly.type
_entity_poly.pdbx_seq_one_letter_code
_entity_poly.pdbx_strand_id
1 'polypeptide(L)' 'FPIFFHGKKTMDPEKIELLKEAYDFLNKFLEGKKWLIDGDHYTLADISCAATMSSLAA' A
#
# COMPACT_ATOMS: atom_id res chain seq x y z
N PHE A 1 5.22 10.83 3.32
CA PHE A 1 4.88 12.24 3.63
C PHE A 1 5.09 13.09 2.39
N PRO A 2 4.12 13.94 1.98
CA PRO A 2 3.96 14.32 0.58
C PRO A 2 5.03 15.30 0.11
N ILE A 3 5.57 14.98 -1.06
CA ILE A 3 6.56 15.76 -1.84
C ILE A 3 6.06 17.18 -2.15
N PHE A 4 4.74 17.38 -2.19
CA PHE A 4 4.08 18.64 -2.53
C PHE A 4 4.43 19.81 -1.59
N PHE A 5 4.75 19.55 -0.31
CA PHE A 5 5.09 20.62 0.63
C PHE A 5 6.59 20.89 0.77
N HIS A 6 7.46 20.04 0.23
CA HIS A 6 8.90 20.05 0.55
C HIS A 6 9.85 20.10 -0.66
N GLY A 7 9.37 20.35 -1.88
CA GLY A 7 10.23 20.64 -3.04
C GLY A 7 11.19 19.52 -3.46
N LYS A 8 11.14 18.35 -2.82
CA LYS A 8 11.93 17.15 -3.18
C LYS A 8 11.34 16.48 -4.41
N LYS A 9 11.77 16.88 -5.60
CA LYS A 9 11.36 16.27 -6.89
C LYS A 9 11.73 14.79 -7.04
N THR A 10 12.60 14.26 -6.17
CA THR A 10 13.14 12.90 -6.26
C THR A 10 12.72 12.08 -5.05
N MET A 11 12.06 10.95 -5.30
CA MET A 11 11.72 9.98 -4.27
C MET A 11 12.99 9.20 -3.89
N ASP A 12 13.30 9.13 -2.59
CA ASP A 12 14.49 8.42 -2.12
C ASP A 12 14.36 6.91 -2.50
N PRO A 13 15.38 6.29 -3.11
CA PRO A 13 15.31 4.91 -3.60
C PRO A 13 15.00 3.89 -2.50
N GLU A 14 15.48 4.13 -1.27
CA GLU A 14 15.14 3.32 -0.09
C GLU A 14 13.63 3.29 0.19
N LYS A 15 12.93 4.41 0.00
CA LYS A 15 11.47 4.47 0.19
C LYS A 15 10.71 3.73 -0.91
N ILE A 16 11.29 3.66 -2.11
CA ILE A 16 10.73 2.86 -3.21
C ILE A 16 10.86 1.38 -2.90
N GLU A 17 12.02 0.94 -2.40
CA GLU A 17 12.21 -0.46 -2.00
C GLU A 17 11.32 -0.86 -0.83
N LEU A 18 11.20 -0.02 0.20
CA LEU A 18 10.26 -0.27 1.30
C LEU A 18 8.81 -0.38 0.83
N LEU A 19 8.43 0.41 -0.17
CA LEU A 19 7.10 0.34 -0.76
C LEU A 19 6.89 -0.97 -1.53
N LYS A 20 7.88 -1.43 -2.31
CA LYS A 20 7.82 -2.73 -3.00
C LYS A 20 7.67 -3.86 -1.99
N GLU A 21 8.46 -3.85 -0.93
CA GLU A 21 8.36 -4.83 0.15
C GLU A 21 6.96 -4.84 0.79
N ALA A 22 6.38 -3.66 1.03
CA ALA A 22 5.01 -3.55 1.54
C ALA A 22 3.97 -4.13 0.57
N TYR A 23 4.12 -3.92 -0.75
CA TYR A 23 3.26 -4.55 -1.75
C TYR A 23 3.40 -6.07 -1.79
N ASP A 24 4.61 -6.60 -1.64
CA ASP A 24 4.86 -8.04 -1.59
C ASP A 24 4.22 -8.68 -0.34
N PHE A 25 4.29 -8.01 0.81
CA PHE A 25 3.59 -8.43 2.01
C PHE A 25 2.08 -8.44 1.82
N LEU A 26 1.53 -7.38 1.22
CA LEU A 26 0.10 -7.28 0.98
C LEU A 26 -0.40 -8.39 0.03
N ASN A 27 0.36 -8.67 -1.04
CA ASN A 27 0.07 -9.77 -1.96
C ASN A 27 0.07 -11.13 -1.24
N LYS A 28 1.06 -11.39 -0.37
CA LYS A 28 1.10 -12.62 0.44
C LYS A 28 -0.09 -12.72 1.40
N PHE A 29 -0.52 -11.62 2.01
CA PHE A 29 -1.68 -11.63 2.89
C PHE A 29 -3.00 -11.94 2.17
N LEU A 30 -3.10 -11.53 0.90
CA LEU A 30 -4.26 -11.77 0.03
C LEU A 30 -4.16 -13.05 -0.79
N GLU A 31 -3.06 -13.80 -0.70
CA GLU A 31 -2.88 -15.01 -1.49
C GLU A 31 -3.97 -16.05 -1.14
N GLY A 32 -4.77 -16.43 -2.15
CA GLY A 32 -5.89 -17.36 -1.98
C GLY A 32 -7.09 -16.81 -1.21
N LYS A 33 -7.13 -15.50 -0.92
CA LYS A 33 -8.19 -14.83 -0.15
C LYS A 33 -8.81 -13.69 -0.94
N LYS A 34 -10.10 -13.41 -0.71
CA LYS A 34 -10.78 -12.28 -1.37
C LYS A 34 -10.57 -10.96 -0.62
N TRP A 35 -10.47 -11.03 0.71
CA TRP A 35 -10.31 -9.88 1.59
C TRP A 35 -9.19 -10.11 2.61
N LEU A 36 -8.61 -9.02 3.13
CA LEU A 36 -7.42 -9.05 3.98
C LEU A 36 -7.62 -9.82 5.28
N ILE A 37 -8.80 -9.70 5.88
CA ILE A 37 -9.12 -10.30 7.17
C ILE A 37 -10.12 -11.42 6.94
N ASP A 38 -9.80 -12.62 7.43
CA ASP A 38 -10.64 -13.83 7.37
C ASP A 38 -11.02 -14.31 5.95
N GLY A 39 -10.53 -13.63 4.90
CA GLY A 39 -10.70 -14.03 3.50
C GLY A 39 -12.08 -13.78 2.89
N ASP A 40 -13.14 -13.87 3.68
CA ASP A 40 -14.54 -13.81 3.21
C ASP A 40 -15.27 -12.52 3.59
N HIS A 41 -14.71 -11.75 4.53
CA HIS A 41 -15.34 -10.54 5.04
C HIS A 41 -14.61 -9.28 4.61
N TYR A 42 -15.36 -8.34 4.04
CA TYR A 42 -14.86 -7.00 3.77
C TYR A 42 -14.76 -6.21 5.07
N THR A 43 -13.58 -5.71 5.38
CA THR A 43 -13.30 -5.04 6.64
C THR A 43 -12.71 -3.65 6.46
N LEU A 44 -12.55 -2.94 7.58
CA LEU A 44 -11.86 -1.65 7.61
C LEU A 44 -10.41 -1.73 7.10
N ALA A 45 -9.76 -2.89 7.25
CA ALA A 45 -8.40 -3.09 6.76
C ALA A 45 -8.32 -2.97 5.23
N ASP A 46 -9.29 -3.54 4.51
CA ASP A 46 -9.37 -3.48 3.04
C ASP A 46 -9.51 -2.04 2.54
N ILE A 47 -10.40 -1.26 3.17
CA ILE A 47 -10.60 0.16 2.85
C ILE A 47 -9.31 0.95 3.08
N SER A 48 -8.68 0.76 4.24
CA SER A 48 -7.46 1.49 4.63
C SER A 48 -6.29 1.23 3.67
N CYS A 49 -6.06 -0.04 3.35
CA CYS A 49 -5.02 -0.45 2.40
C CYS A 49 -5.33 0.06 0.99
N ALA A 50 -6.55 -0.11 0.49
CA ALA A 50 -6.95 0.35 -0.83
C ALA A 50 -6.82 1.87 -1.00
N ALA A 51 -7.25 2.65 0.01
CA ALA A 51 -7.12 4.11 0.01
C ALA A 51 -5.65 4.54 -0.08
N THR A 52 -4.79 3.91 0.71
CA THR A 52 -3.34 4.21 0.71
C THR A 52 -2.71 3.88 -0.63
N MET A 53 -3.00 2.70 -1.19
CA MET A 53 -2.47 2.28 -2.50
C MET A 53 -2.94 3.17 -3.64
N SER A 54 -4.24 3.50 -3.67
CA SER A 54 -4.81 4.36 -4.71
C SER A 54 -4.19 5.76 -4.74
N SER A 55 -3.78 6.28 -3.57
CA SER A 55 -3.15 7.59 -3.44
C SER A 55 -1.66 7.58 -3.78
N LEU A 56 -1.05 6.40 -3.87
CA LEU A 56 0.35 6.22 -4.26
C LEU A 56 0.54 5.97 -5.76
N ALA A 57 -0.48 5.43 -6.41
CA ALA A 57 -0.50 5.22 -7.87
C ALA A 57 -0.99 6.46 -8.65
N ALA A 58 -1.57 7.45 -7.96
CA ALA A 58 -2.11 8.68 -8.54
C ALA A 58 -1.08 9.80 -8.70
#